data_AF-B7FQ15-F1
#
_entry.id   AF-B7FQ15-F1
#
_cell.length_a   1.000
_cell.length_b   1.000
_cell.length_c   1.000
_cell.angle_alpha   90.00
_cell.angle_beta   90.00
_cell.angle_gamma   90.00
#
_symmetry.space_group_name_H-M   'P 1'
#
loop_
_entity.id
_entity.type
_entity.pdbx_description
1 polymer ?
#
loop_
_entity_poly.entity_id
_entity_poly.type
_entity_poly.pdbx_seq_one_letter_code
_entity_poly.pdbx_strand_id
1 'polypeptide(L)'
;MATASAADPNNPGNVLASAVDTEINKFRGLQEKMGRLASDLQIVVGQETENEMVLQELNLQQSDSAVYKQVGPVLIKQNLEEAQETVRKRLEFIASEKKGLEGKIQATEKEGNELALKIQKMQSNLQQTTADAVRAITAEHGGTAR
;
A
#
# COMPACT_ATOMS: atom_id res chain seq x y z
N MET A 1 -12.22 22.42 -43.49
CA MET A 1 -13.15 21.90 -42.47
C MET A 1 -12.73 20.47 -42.15
N ALA A 2 -11.95 20.23 -41.10
CA ALA A 2 -11.52 18.86 -40.70
C ALA A 2 -11.11 18.80 -39.21
N THR A 3 -11.90 19.37 -38.31
CA THR A 3 -11.63 19.37 -36.86
C THR A 3 -12.65 18.56 -36.05
N ALA A 4 -13.56 17.82 -36.69
CA ALA A 4 -14.68 17.18 -35.98
C ALA A 4 -14.35 15.80 -35.34
N SER A 5 -13.34 15.07 -35.82
CA SER A 5 -13.06 13.69 -35.37
C SER A 5 -12.28 13.60 -34.05
N ALA A 6 -11.50 14.64 -33.71
CA ALA A 6 -10.74 14.68 -32.45
C ALA A 6 -11.60 14.97 -31.21
N ALA A 7 -12.84 15.46 -31.40
CA ALA A 7 -13.74 15.89 -30.32
C ALA A 7 -14.93 14.94 -30.09
N ASP A 8 -15.01 13.81 -30.82
CA ASP A 8 -16.08 12.82 -30.61
C ASP A 8 -15.80 12.02 -29.31
N PRO A 9 -16.68 12.10 -28.29
CA PRO A 9 -16.51 11.34 -27.05
C PRO A 9 -16.51 9.81 -27.26
N ASN A 10 -16.97 9.31 -28.41
CA ASN A 10 -16.95 7.89 -28.76
C ASN A 10 -15.73 7.48 -29.61
N ASN A 11 -14.75 8.37 -29.79
CA ASN A 11 -13.51 8.01 -30.45
C ASN A 11 -12.76 6.95 -29.60
N PRO A 12 -12.40 5.78 -30.17
CA PRO A 12 -11.73 4.70 -29.44
C PRO A 12 -10.44 5.15 -28.73
N GLY A 13 -9.73 6.16 -29.25
CA GLY A 13 -8.56 6.74 -28.58
C GLY A 13 -8.91 7.48 -27.28
N ASN A 14 -10.03 8.19 -27.24
CA ASN A 14 -10.46 8.96 -26.07
C ASN A 14 -11.02 8.04 -24.96
N VAL A 15 -11.73 6.98 -25.35
CA VAL A 15 -12.23 5.94 -24.43
C VAL A 15 -11.06 5.17 -23.79
N LEU A 16 -10.03 4.82 -24.58
CA LEU A 16 -8.83 4.14 -24.06
C LEU A 16 -8.02 5.05 -23.13
N ALA A 17 -7.91 6.35 -23.42
CA ALA A 17 -7.24 7.32 -22.54
C ALA A 17 -7.93 7.42 -21.17
N SER A 18 -9.26 7.57 -21.14
CA SER A 18 -10.02 7.61 -19.87
C SER A 18 -9.91 6.30 -19.07
N ALA A 19 -9.85 5.14 -19.75
CA ALA A 19 -9.63 3.87 -19.10
C ALA A 19 -8.22 3.77 -18.47
N VAL A 20 -7.19 4.28 -19.13
CA VAL A 20 -5.83 4.37 -18.57
C VAL A 20 -5.80 5.27 -17.32
N ASP A 21 -6.44 6.44 -17.37
CA ASP A 21 -6.50 7.36 -16.23
C ASP A 21 -7.19 6.74 -15.01
N THR A 22 -8.24 5.95 -15.24
CA THR A 22 -8.94 5.21 -14.19
C THR A 22 -8.02 4.22 -13.48
N GLU A 23 -7.22 3.47 -14.23
CA GLU A 23 -6.29 2.50 -13.66
C GLU A 23 -5.11 3.19 -12.96
N ILE A 24 -4.62 4.33 -13.47
CA ILE A 24 -3.60 5.16 -12.78
C ILE A 24 -4.12 5.66 -11.43
N ASN A 25 -5.37 6.10 -11.35
CA ASN A 25 -5.96 6.54 -10.08
C ASN A 25 -6.07 5.41 -9.06
N LYS A 26 -6.41 4.18 -9.50
CA LYS A 26 -6.37 2.99 -8.63
C LYS A 26 -4.95 2.71 -8.13
N PHE A 27 -3.95 2.81 -9.01
CA PHE A 27 -2.56 2.59 -8.65
C PHE A 27 -2.06 3.60 -7.61
N ARG A 28 -2.41 4.88 -7.77
CA ARG A 28 -2.13 5.92 -6.75
C ARG A 28 -2.77 5.56 -5.40
N GLY A 29 -4.02 5.09 -5.40
CA GLY A 29 -4.69 4.63 -4.18
C GLY A 29 -3.96 3.46 -3.50
N LEU A 30 -3.42 2.51 -4.27
CA LEU A 30 -2.61 1.42 -3.73
C LEU A 30 -1.27 1.93 -3.14
N GLN A 31 -0.64 2.91 -3.78
CA GLN A 31 0.58 3.53 -3.25
C GLN A 31 0.33 4.26 -1.92
N GLU A 32 -0.77 5.01 -1.81
CA GLU A 32 -1.15 5.66 -0.55
C GLU A 32 -1.44 4.64 0.55
N LYS A 33 -2.17 3.56 0.22
CA LYS A 33 -2.42 2.45 1.14
C LYS A 33 -1.12 1.79 1.59
N MET A 34 -0.17 1.57 0.68
CA MET A 34 1.15 1.04 1.01
C MET A 34 1.89 1.93 2.01
N GLY A 35 1.89 3.24 1.78
CA GLY A 35 2.51 4.20 2.70
C GLY A 35 1.90 4.15 4.11
N ARG A 36 0.57 4.02 4.20
CA ARG A 36 -0.12 3.85 5.50
C ARG A 36 0.28 2.55 6.20
N LEU A 37 0.26 1.42 5.48
CA LEU A 37 0.65 0.12 6.04
C LEU A 37 2.10 0.08 6.51
N ALA A 38 3.02 0.74 5.79
CA ALA A 38 4.41 0.86 6.20
C ALA A 38 4.58 1.69 7.47
N SER A 39 3.82 2.79 7.61
CA SER A 39 3.79 3.58 8.84
C SER A 39 3.25 2.78 10.02
N ASP A 40 2.16 2.04 9.83
CA ASP A 40 1.57 1.18 10.86
C ASP A 40 2.57 0.09 11.30
N LEU A 41 3.27 -0.54 10.35
CA LEU A 41 4.30 -1.54 10.64
C LEU A 41 5.44 -0.95 11.47
N GLN A 42 5.91 0.25 11.14
CA GLN A 42 6.95 0.93 11.91
C GLN A 42 6.55 1.16 13.36
N ILE A 43 5.28 1.53 13.61
CA ILE A 43 4.75 1.70 14.97
C ILE A 43 4.75 0.37 15.72
N VAL A 44 4.26 -0.70 15.09
CA VAL A 44 4.19 -2.03 15.72
C VAL A 44 5.59 -2.58 16.03
N VAL A 45 6.58 -2.36 15.15
CA VAL A 45 7.98 -2.72 15.41
C VAL A 45 8.55 -1.94 16.60
N GLY A 46 8.24 -0.64 16.71
CA GLY A 46 8.63 0.14 17.89
C GLY A 46 8.05 -0.44 19.20
N GLN A 47 6.76 -0.78 19.18
CA GLN A 47 6.10 -1.42 20.32
C GLN A 47 6.71 -2.79 20.67
N GLU A 48 7.07 -3.59 19.66
CA GLU A 48 7.75 -4.88 19.82
C GLU A 48 9.07 -4.68 20.57
N THR A 49 9.94 -3.80 20.07
CA THR A 49 11.25 -3.51 20.69
C THR A 49 11.11 -3.00 22.12
N GLU A 50 10.18 -2.07 22.38
CA GLU A 50 9.94 -1.57 23.75
C GLU A 50 9.50 -2.68 24.71
N ASN A 51 8.58 -3.55 24.28
CA ASN A 51 8.09 -4.65 25.14
C ASN A 51 9.15 -5.74 25.33
N GLU A 52 9.99 -6.01 24.32
CA GLU A 52 11.13 -6.92 24.45
C GLU A 52 12.13 -6.41 25.49
N MET A 53 12.47 -5.12 25.45
CA MET A 53 13.35 -4.50 26.45
C MET A 53 12.73 -4.59 27.85
N VAL A 54 11.45 -4.29 28.01
CA VAL A 54 10.77 -4.43 29.32
C VAL A 54 10.81 -5.87 29.82
N LEU A 55 10.55 -6.86 28.95
CA LEU A 55 10.63 -8.26 29.35
C LEU A 55 12.05 -8.66 29.77
N GLN A 56 13.07 -8.20 29.05
CA GLN A 56 14.47 -8.42 29.41
C GLN A 56 14.78 -7.86 30.79
N GLU A 57 14.41 -6.62 31.06
CA GLU A 57 14.59 -5.99 32.38
C GLU A 57 13.85 -6.75 33.48
N LEU A 58 12.60 -7.18 33.26
CA LEU A 58 11.85 -7.99 34.22
C LEU A 58 12.49 -9.36 34.46
N ASN A 59 13.16 -9.96 33.47
CA ASN A 59 13.86 -11.23 33.66
C ASN A 59 15.16 -11.08 34.46
N LEU A 60 15.73 -9.87 34.56
CA LEU A 60 16.93 -9.57 35.36
C LEU A 60 16.61 -9.25 36.82
N GLN A 61 15.34 -9.01 37.16
CA GLN A 61 14.93 -8.70 38.54
C GLN A 61 14.95 -9.93 39.44
N GLN A 62 15.21 -9.71 40.73
CA GLN A 62 15.16 -10.75 41.75
C GLN A 62 13.71 -11.09 42.09
N SER A 63 13.45 -12.32 42.53
CA SER A 63 12.08 -12.81 42.80
C SER A 63 11.34 -12.05 43.90
N ASP A 64 12.04 -11.32 44.77
CA ASP A 64 11.48 -10.46 45.82
C ASP A 64 11.31 -8.99 45.40
N SER A 65 11.69 -8.65 44.16
CA SER A 65 11.60 -7.29 43.64
C SER A 65 10.14 -6.83 43.54
N ALA A 66 9.87 -5.62 44.01
CA ALA A 66 8.53 -5.06 43.98
C ALA A 66 8.23 -4.44 42.61
N VAL A 67 7.35 -5.07 41.84
CA VAL A 67 6.86 -4.57 40.55
C VAL A 67 5.54 -3.83 40.74
N TYR A 68 5.38 -2.69 40.05
CA TYR A 68 4.16 -1.89 40.09
C TYR A 68 3.68 -1.58 38.69
N LYS A 69 2.38 -1.74 38.45
CA LYS A 69 1.70 -1.34 37.22
C LYS A 69 0.98 -0.01 37.43
N GLN A 70 1.19 0.94 36.53
CA GLN A 70 0.43 2.19 36.53
C GLN A 70 -0.97 1.99 35.94
N VAL A 71 -1.99 2.43 36.68
CA VAL A 71 -3.39 2.45 36.26
C VAL A 71 -3.95 3.84 36.55
N GLY A 72 -4.05 4.68 35.53
CA GLY A 72 -4.43 6.08 35.70
C GLY A 72 -3.43 6.84 36.60
N PRO A 73 -3.89 7.53 37.66
CA PRO A 73 -3.01 8.24 38.60
C PRO A 73 -2.42 7.36 39.72
N VAL A 74 -2.69 6.04 39.74
CA VAL A 74 -2.26 5.15 40.83
C VAL A 74 -1.31 4.05 40.36
N LEU A 75 -0.49 3.54 41.30
CA LEU A 75 0.38 2.38 41.12
C LEU A 75 -0.20 1.18 41.87
N ILE A 76 -0.34 0.05 41.19
CA ILE A 76 -0.84 -1.21 41.75
C ILE A 76 0.32 -2.20 41.81
N LYS A 77 0.59 -2.74 42.99
CA LYS A 77 1.61 -3.78 43.17
C LYS A 77 1.22 -5.03 42.39
N GLN A 78 2.15 -5.59 41.64
CA GLN A 78 1.96 -6.80 40.83
C GLN A 78 3.08 -7.81 41.11
N ASN A 79 2.78 -9.10 41.01
CA ASN A 79 3.79 -10.14 41.03
C ASN A 79 4.70 -10.01 39.78
N LEU A 80 6.02 -10.18 39.96
CA LEU A 80 7.00 -10.21 38.87
C LEU A 80 6.63 -11.22 37.77
N GLU A 81 6.23 -12.44 38.14
CA GLU A 81 5.84 -13.51 37.20
C GLU A 81 4.60 -13.11 36.39
N GLU A 82 3.60 -12.51 37.03
CA GLU A 82 2.40 -12.00 36.36
C GLU A 82 2.73 -10.84 35.41
N ALA A 83 3.65 -9.95 35.81
CA ALA A 83 4.13 -8.87 34.96
C ALA A 83 4.84 -9.42 33.71
N GLN A 84 5.74 -10.40 33.89
CA GLN A 84 6.41 -11.09 32.79
C GLN A 84 5.41 -11.78 31.86
N GLU A 85 4.44 -12.52 32.38
CA GLU A 85 3.41 -13.20 31.58
C GLU A 85 2.56 -12.18 30.79
N THR A 86 2.22 -11.06 31.40
CA THR A 86 1.48 -9.97 30.74
C THR A 86 2.26 -9.42 29.55
N VAL A 87 3.56 -9.16 29.72
CA VAL A 87 4.41 -8.65 28.63
C VAL A 87 4.62 -9.71 27.55
N ARG A 88 4.78 -10.99 27.89
CA ARG A 88 4.86 -12.09 26.91
C ARG A 88 3.61 -12.20 26.06
N LYS A 89 2.41 -12.17 26.67
CA LYS A 89 1.14 -12.17 25.93
C LYS A 89 1.00 -10.94 25.03
N ARG A 90 1.51 -9.78 25.47
CA ARG A 90 1.54 -8.57 24.64
C ARG A 90 2.45 -8.75 23.43
N LEU A 91 3.64 -9.30 23.60
CA LEU A 91 4.57 -9.61 22.51
C LEU A 91 3.98 -10.60 21.50
N GLU A 92 3.30 -11.66 21.95
CA GLU A 92 2.60 -12.61 21.07
C GLU A 92 1.54 -11.92 20.20
N PHE A 93 0.75 -11.01 20.80
CA PHE A 93 -0.24 -10.22 20.08
C PHE A 93 0.42 -9.30 19.04
N ILE A 94 1.46 -8.57 19.44
CA ILE A 94 2.22 -7.66 18.56
C ILE A 94 2.84 -8.43 17.39
N ALA A 95 3.43 -9.61 17.64
CA ALA A 95 4.00 -10.45 16.60
C ALA A 95 2.95 -10.93 15.58
N SER A 96 1.74 -11.27 16.05
CA SER A 96 0.62 -11.63 15.18
C SER A 96 0.17 -10.44 14.31
N GLU A 97 0.05 -9.27 14.92
CA GLU A 97 -0.32 -8.02 14.23
C GLU A 97 0.71 -7.62 13.17
N LYS A 98 2.00 -7.66 13.52
CA LYS A 98 3.14 -7.43 12.63
C LYS A 98 3.08 -8.33 11.40
N LYS A 99 2.93 -9.64 11.61
CA LYS A 99 2.80 -10.62 10.52
C LYS A 99 1.58 -10.31 9.63
N GLY A 100 0.48 -9.88 10.23
CA GLY A 100 -0.72 -9.45 9.51
C GLY A 100 -0.46 -8.22 8.62
N LEU A 101 0.29 -7.23 9.12
CA LEU A 101 0.69 -6.04 8.36
C LEU A 101 1.65 -6.38 7.22
N GLU A 102 2.67 -7.20 7.49
CA GLU A 102 3.61 -7.69 6.47
C GLU A 102 2.88 -8.43 5.34
N GLY A 103 1.90 -9.29 5.68
CA GLY A 103 1.06 -9.97 4.69
C GLY A 103 0.21 -9.00 3.85
N LYS A 104 -0.37 -7.96 4.47
CA LYS A 104 -1.12 -6.91 3.75
C LYS A 104 -0.23 -6.10 2.82
N ILE A 105 1.00 -5.82 3.24
CA ILE A 105 2.01 -5.13 2.42
C ILE A 105 2.32 -5.99 1.19
N GLN A 106 2.70 -7.26 1.37
CA GLN A 106 3.00 -8.16 0.24
C GLN A 106 1.83 -8.30 -0.74
N ALA A 107 0.60 -8.42 -0.22
CA ALA A 107 -0.59 -8.49 -1.06
C ALA A 107 -0.82 -7.19 -1.87
N THR A 108 -0.68 -6.03 -1.22
CA THR A 108 -0.84 -4.72 -1.86
C THR A 108 0.28 -4.45 -2.88
N GLU A 109 1.50 -4.93 -2.62
CA GLU A 109 2.64 -4.81 -3.53
C GLU A 109 2.40 -5.65 -4.80
N LYS A 110 1.94 -6.89 -4.62
CA LYS A 110 1.57 -7.76 -5.75
C LYS A 110 0.46 -7.14 -6.60
N GLU A 111 -0.61 -6.63 -5.97
CA GLU A 111 -1.69 -5.93 -6.65
C GLU A 111 -1.19 -4.69 -7.42
N GLY A 112 -0.30 -3.91 -6.80
CA GLY A 112 0.34 -2.76 -7.42
C GLY A 112 1.16 -3.14 -8.66
N ASN A 113 1.96 -4.22 -8.57
CA ASN A 113 2.77 -4.71 -9.69
C ASN A 113 1.91 -5.21 -10.87
N GLU A 114 0.85 -5.97 -10.59
CA GLU A 114 -0.09 -6.42 -11.62
C GLU A 114 -0.79 -5.24 -12.31
N LEU A 115 -1.19 -4.24 -11.54
CA LEU A 115 -1.82 -3.03 -12.05
C LEU A 115 -0.84 -2.17 -12.88
N ALA A 116 0.42 -2.04 -12.45
CA ALA A 116 1.45 -1.33 -13.20
C ALA A 116 1.70 -1.98 -14.58
N LEU A 117 1.79 -3.31 -14.64
CA LEU A 117 1.92 -4.05 -15.90
C LEU A 117 0.70 -3.85 -16.81
N LYS A 118 -0.51 -3.86 -16.24
CA LYS A 118 -1.74 -3.58 -16.97
C LYS A 118 -1.75 -2.17 -17.57
N ILE A 119 -1.38 -1.16 -16.78
CA ILE A 119 -1.28 0.24 -17.23
C ILE A 119 -0.27 0.35 -18.38
N GLN A 120 0.92 -0.26 -18.25
CA GLN A 120 1.94 -0.25 -19.30
C GLN A 120 1.41 -0.85 -20.61
N LYS A 121 0.70 -1.99 -20.55
CA LYS A 121 0.09 -2.62 -21.73
C LYS A 121 -0.98 -1.72 -22.35
N MET A 122 -1.83 -1.09 -21.53
CA MET A 122 -2.88 -0.18 -22.02
C MET A 122 -2.28 1.08 -22.68
N GLN A 123 -1.22 1.64 -22.10
CA GLN A 123 -0.51 2.79 -22.68
C GLN A 123 0.16 2.44 -24.01
N SER A 124 0.78 1.28 -24.13
CA SER A 124 1.36 0.80 -25.39
C SER A 124 0.30 0.62 -26.47
N ASN A 125 -0.85 0.02 -26.13
CA ASN A 125 -1.98 -0.11 -27.05
C ASN A 125 -2.53 1.25 -27.50
N LEU A 126 -2.67 2.20 -26.57
CA LEU A 126 -3.15 3.55 -26.87
C LEU A 126 -2.23 4.26 -27.89
N GLN A 127 -0.91 4.15 -27.70
CA GLN A 127 0.07 4.71 -28.64
C GLN A 127 -0.05 4.08 -30.03
N GLN A 128 -0.20 2.75 -30.10
CA GLN A 128 -0.37 2.04 -31.37
C GLN A 128 -1.66 2.42 -32.08
N THR A 129 -2.80 2.40 -31.38
CA THR A 129 -4.10 2.80 -31.96
C THR A 129 -4.10 4.25 -32.42
N THR A 130 -3.47 5.15 -31.67
CA THR A 130 -3.35 6.57 -32.07
C THR A 130 -2.46 6.70 -33.31
N ALA A 131 -1.33 5.99 -33.38
CA ALA A 131 -0.44 6.01 -34.53
C ALA A 131 -1.11 5.44 -35.80
N ASP A 132 -1.86 4.35 -35.67
CA ASP A 132 -2.60 3.74 -36.78
C ASP A 132 -3.76 4.63 -37.25
N ALA A 133 -4.48 5.27 -36.33
CA ALA A 133 -5.52 6.25 -36.67
C ALA A 133 -4.92 7.47 -37.40
N VAL A 134 -3.78 7.99 -36.95
CA VAL A 134 -3.09 9.10 -37.63
C VAL A 134 -2.64 8.69 -39.03
N ARG A 135 -2.08 7.48 -39.20
CA ARG A 135 -1.67 6.93 -40.51
C ARG A 135 -2.86 6.75 -41.46
N ALA A 136 -3.99 6.25 -40.98
CA ALA A 136 -5.21 6.11 -41.77
C ALA A 136 -5.72 7.47 -42.27
N ILE A 137 -5.73 8.48 -41.40
CA ILE A 137 -6.15 9.84 -41.76
C ILE A 137 -5.20 10.46 -42.80
N THR A 138 -3.88 10.26 -42.66
CA THR A 138 -2.90 10.76 -43.64
C THR A 138 -2.97 10.05 -44.98
N ALA A 139 -3.27 8.74 -45.00
CA ALA A 139 -3.47 7.97 -46.23
C ALA A 139 -4.75 8.40 -46.98
N GLU A 140 -5.85 8.70 -46.28
CA GLU A 140 -7.08 9.19 -46.89
C GLU A 140 -6.94 10.63 -47.45
N HIS A 141 -6.16 11.50 -46.80
CA HIS A 141 -6.00 12.90 -47.24
C HIS A 141 -4.84 13.10 -48.24
N GLY A 142 -3.88 12.17 -48.32
CA GLY A 142 -2.75 12.21 -49.26
C GLY A 142 -3.10 11.86 -50.71
N GLY A 143 -4.25 11.23 -50.96
CA GLY A 143 -4.72 10.87 -52.31
C GLY A 143 -5.42 11.98 -53.09
N THR A 144 -5.66 13.16 -52.49
CA THR A 144 -6.45 14.25 -53.09
C THR A 144 -5.64 15.44 -53.60
N ALA A 145 -4.31 15.36 -53.65
CA ALA A 145 -3.46 16.42 -54.20
C ALA A 145 -2.48 15.89 -55.28
N ARG A 146 -2.99 15.90 -56.52
CA ARG A 146 -2.31 15.75 -57.82
C ARG A 146 -1.95 14.35 -58.30
#